data_AF-A0A7C3LL59-F1
#
_entry.id   AF-A0A7C3LL59-F1
#
_cell.length_a   1.000
_cell.length_b   1.000
_cell.length_c   1.000
_cell.angle_alpha   90.00
_cell.angle_beta   90.00
_cell.angle_gamma   90.00
#
_symmetry.space_group_name_H-M   'P 1'
#
loop_
_entity.id
_entity.type
_entity.pdbx_description
1 polymer ?
#
loop_
_entity_poly.entity_id
_entity_poly.type
_entity_poly.pdbx_seq_one_letter_code
_entity_poly.pdbx_strand_id
1 'polypeptide(L)'
;MARTTDIFLETNIDMKKALEMLIREVERASAELQSEASLIFPMNDLAGREDLWKALGYERRTPETLGVQAWQDSAAELMSSGSALFFKQLRTDRILRPI
;
A
#
# COMPACT_ATOMS: atom_id res chain seq x y z
N MET A 1 4.42 -3.51 -9.97
CA MET A 1 3.80 -3.27 -8.65
C MET A 1 4.79 -2.52 -7.77
N ALA A 2 4.32 -1.67 -6.86
CA ALA A 2 5.15 -0.91 -5.94
C ALA A 2 4.97 -1.42 -4.49
N ARG A 3 6.09 -1.52 -3.76
CA ARG A 3 6.12 -1.90 -2.34
C ARG A 3 6.68 -0.73 -1.53
N THR A 4 5.98 -0.33 -0.49
CA THR A 4 6.42 0.72 0.43
C THR A 4 6.44 0.15 1.84
N THR A 5 7.63 0.13 2.42
CA THR A 5 7.86 -0.29 3.81
C THR A 5 8.30 0.91 4.63
N ASP A 6 8.17 0.80 5.96
CA ASP A 6 8.85 1.70 6.91
C ASP A 6 8.54 3.19 6.72
N ILE A 7 7.25 3.53 6.72
CA ILE A 7 6.81 4.93 6.73
C ILE A 7 7.04 5.52 8.11
N PHE A 8 7.89 6.55 8.19
CA PHE A 8 8.13 7.33 9.40
C PHE A 8 7.56 8.73 9.24
N LEU A 9 6.83 9.20 10.26
CA LEU A 9 6.33 10.55 10.36
C LEU A 9 6.81 11.16 11.67
N GLU A 10 7.27 12.41 11.63
CA GLU A 10 7.60 13.14 12.85
C GLU A 10 6.33 13.38 13.69
N THR A 11 6.49 13.45 15.02
CA THR A 11 5.36 13.61 15.93
C THR A 11 4.87 15.05 16.05
N ASN A 12 5.64 16.03 15.57
CA ASN A 12 5.32 17.47 15.66
C ASN A 12 4.64 18.04 14.41
N ILE A 13 4.21 17.17 13.48
CA ILE A 13 3.52 17.57 12.26
C ILE A 13 2.11 16.99 12.23
N ASP A 14 1.22 17.61 11.45
CA ASP A 14 -0.09 17.03 11.17
C ASP A 14 0.07 15.71 10.40
N MET A 15 -0.07 14.60 11.14
CA MET A 15 0.12 13.26 10.64
C MET A 15 -0.76 12.94 9.43
N LYS A 16 -2.00 13.42 9.40
CA LYS A 16 -2.92 13.16 8.29
C LYS A 16 -2.40 13.84 7.02
N LYS A 17 -2.05 15.12 7.13
CA LYS A 17 -1.53 15.89 5.99
C LYS A 17 -0.19 15.37 5.52
N ALA A 18 0.68 14.97 6.44
CA ALA A 18 1.99 14.41 6.13
C ALA A 18 1.88 13.05 5.43
N LEU A 19 1.04 12.15 5.95
CA LEU A 19 0.78 10.86 5.33
C LEU A 19 0.17 11.02 3.93
N GLU A 20 -0.84 11.88 3.80
CA GLU A 20 -1.47 12.15 2.50
C GLU A 20 -0.46 12.65 1.46
N MET A 21 0.41 13.59 1.85
CA MET A 21 1.43 14.11 0.96
C MET A 21 2.41 13.02 0.54
N LEU A 22 2.93 12.24 1.48
CA LEU A 22 3.89 11.17 1.19
C LEU A 22 3.28 10.11 0.27
N ILE A 23 2.07 9.65 0.57
CA ILE A 23 1.39 8.61 -0.22
C ILE A 23 1.10 9.11 -1.64
N ARG A 24 0.69 10.36 -1.83
CA ARG A 24 0.49 10.92 -3.17
C ARG A 24 1.76 10.92 -4.01
N GLU A 25 2.90 11.26 -3.41
CA GLU A 25 4.19 11.23 -4.11
C GLU A 25 4.61 9.81 -4.48
N VAL A 26 4.42 8.85 -3.56
CA VAL A 26 4.65 7.42 -3.82
C VAL A 26 3.76 6.92 -4.97
N GLU A 27 2.47 7.28 -4.96
CA GLU A 27 1.54 6.92 -6.03
C GLU A 27 1.94 7.53 -7.37
N ARG A 28 2.37 8.80 -7.40
CA ARG A 28 2.85 9.47 -8.62
C ARG A 28 4.06 8.74 -9.20
N ALA A 29 5.08 8.49 -8.39
CA ALA A 29 6.27 7.75 -8.82
C ALA A 29 5.92 6.32 -9.28
N SER A 30 5.00 5.65 -8.58
CA SER A 30 4.52 4.32 -8.94
C SER A 30 3.79 4.31 -10.29
N ALA A 31 3.00 5.35 -10.58
CA ALA A 31 2.28 5.50 -11.84
C ALA A 31 3.22 5.78 -13.03
N GLU A 32 4.27 6.58 -12.82
CA GLU A 32 5.34 6.78 -13.82
C GLU A 32 6.02 5.46 -14.19
N LEU A 33 6.23 4.58 -13.20
CA LEU A 33 6.75 3.23 -13.40
C LEU A 33 5.69 2.23 -13.88
N GLN A 34 4.50 2.69 -14.25
CA GLN A 34 3.39 1.87 -14.76
C GLN A 34 2.96 0.77 -13.77
N SER A 35 3.15 0.97 -12.46
CA SER A 35 2.74 -0.01 -11.45
C SER A 35 1.23 -0.20 -11.43
N GLU A 36 0.81 -1.45 -11.31
CA GLU A 36 -0.61 -1.84 -11.31
C GLU A 36 -1.25 -1.76 -9.92
N ALA A 37 -0.44 -1.92 -8.88
CA ALA A 37 -0.86 -1.93 -7.48
C ALA A 37 0.23 -1.33 -6.58
N SER A 38 -0.23 -0.78 -5.45
CA SER A 38 0.57 -0.32 -4.34
C SER A 38 0.28 -1.18 -3.11
N LEU A 39 1.35 -1.73 -2.53
CA LEU A 39 1.32 -2.50 -1.30
C LEU A 39 2.10 -1.72 -0.25
N ILE A 40 1.44 -1.33 0.84
CA ILE A 40 2.04 -0.57 1.93
C ILE A 40 2.07 -1.44 3.18
N PHE A 41 3.24 -1.49 3.81
CA PHE A 41 3.48 -2.18 5.08
C PHE A 41 3.87 -1.15 6.14
N PRO A 42 2.88 -0.49 6.77
CA PRO A 42 3.16 0.56 7.74
C PRO A 42 3.58 -0.01 9.10
N MET A 43 4.21 0.81 9.91
CA MET A 43 4.49 0.52 11.31
C MET A 43 3.20 0.46 12.14
N ASN A 44 3.27 -0.15 13.33
CA ASN A 44 2.09 -0.45 14.16
C ASN A 44 1.26 0.79 14.54
N ASP A 45 1.91 1.94 14.73
CA ASP A 45 1.27 3.22 15.07
C ASP A 45 0.41 3.78 13.93
N LEU A 46 0.84 3.58 12.69
CA LEU A 46 0.08 3.93 11.48
C LEU A 46 -0.89 2.82 11.06
N ALA A 47 -0.55 1.57 11.32
CA ALA A 47 -1.42 0.44 11.04
C ALA A 47 -2.77 0.56 11.76
N GLY A 48 -2.78 1.05 13.02
CA GLY A 48 -4.01 1.24 13.79
C GLY A 48 -4.97 2.30 13.26
N ARG A 49 -4.58 3.11 12.27
CA ARG A 49 -5.33 4.28 11.76
C ARG A 49 -6.04 3.98 10.44
N GLU A 50 -6.95 3.02 10.45
CA GLU A 50 -7.63 2.56 9.24
C GLU A 50 -8.44 3.64 8.51
N ASP A 51 -8.95 4.62 9.24
CA ASP A 51 -9.70 5.75 8.71
C ASP A 51 -8.84 6.60 7.76
N LEU A 52 -7.57 6.82 8.11
CA LEU A 52 -6.62 7.55 7.27
C LEU A 52 -6.34 6.79 5.96
N TRP A 53 -6.13 5.48 6.06
CA TRP A 53 -5.88 4.64 4.88
C TRP A 53 -7.10 4.56 3.97
N LYS A 54 -8.31 4.39 4.54
CA LYS A 54 -9.56 4.41 3.77
C LYS A 54 -9.76 5.73 3.04
N ALA A 55 -9.45 6.86 3.68
CA ALA A 55 -9.52 8.17 3.04
C ALA A 55 -8.55 8.32 1.84
N LEU A 56 -7.44 7.57 1.85
CA LEU A 56 -6.46 7.51 0.75
C LEU A 56 -6.82 6.45 -0.32
N GLY A 57 -7.90 5.69 -0.12
CA GLY A 57 -8.35 4.62 -1.02
C GLY A 57 -7.60 3.30 -0.82
N TYR A 58 -6.96 3.12 0.33
CA TYR A 58 -6.31 1.87 0.71
C TYR A 58 -7.22 1.03 1.60
N GLU A 59 -7.19 -0.28 1.38
CA GLU A 59 -7.88 -1.26 2.20
C GLU A 59 -6.88 -2.16 2.92
N ARG A 60 -7.15 -2.49 4.18
CA ARG A 60 -6.40 -3.53 4.89
C ARG A 60 -6.70 -4.88 4.24
N ARG A 61 -5.65 -5.60 3.84
CA ARG A 61 -5.74 -6.89 3.15
C ARG A 61 -4.77 -7.91 3.75
N THR A 62 -4.97 -9.17 3.41
CA THR A 62 -3.97 -10.23 3.57
C THR A 62 -3.48 -10.68 2.18
N PRO A 63 -2.30 -11.32 2.05
CA PRO A 63 -1.76 -11.76 0.76
C PRO A 63 -2.78 -12.54 -0.06
N GLU A 64 -3.53 -13.44 0.58
CA GLU A 64 -4.50 -14.34 -0.05
C GLU A 64 -5.68 -13.58 -0.67
N THR A 65 -5.97 -12.38 -0.17
CA THR A 65 -7.11 -11.56 -0.63
C THR A 65 -6.80 -10.63 -1.80
N LEU A 66 -5.55 -10.61 -2.30
CA LEU A 66 -5.11 -9.72 -3.37
C LEU A 66 -5.53 -10.18 -4.78
N GLY A 67 -5.92 -11.45 -4.94
CA GLY A 67 -6.50 -11.98 -6.19
C GLY A 67 -5.54 -12.21 -7.37
N VAL A 68 -4.36 -11.60 -7.37
CA VAL A 68 -3.31 -11.81 -8.40
C VAL A 68 -2.07 -12.43 -7.77
N GLN A 69 -1.64 -13.59 -8.27
CA GLN A 69 -0.56 -14.40 -7.67
C GLN A 69 0.73 -13.60 -7.40
N ALA A 70 1.19 -12.83 -8.39
CA ALA A 70 2.39 -12.00 -8.24
C ALA A 70 2.30 -11.01 -7.07
N TRP A 71 1.11 -10.51 -6.77
CA TRP A 71 0.90 -9.63 -5.62
C TRP A 71 0.87 -10.40 -4.29
N GLN A 72 0.27 -11.59 -4.29
CA GLN A 72 0.25 -12.47 -3.11
C GLN A 72 1.69 -12.86 -2.73
N ASP A 73 2.49 -13.30 -3.69
CA ASP A 73 3.87 -13.72 -3.46
C ASP A 73 4.70 -12.57 -2.88
N SER A 74 4.59 -11.40 -3.50
CA SER A 74 5.28 -10.18 -3.05
C SER A 74 4.87 -9.72 -1.66
N ALA A 75 3.61 -9.94 -1.28
CA ALA A 75 3.12 -9.64 0.07
C ALA A 75 3.60 -10.69 1.08
N ALA A 76 3.55 -11.97 0.71
CA ALA A 76 4.01 -13.07 1.55
C ALA A 76 5.50 -12.96 1.88
N GLU A 77 6.33 -12.50 0.93
CA GLU A 77 7.77 -12.24 1.17
C GLU A 77 8.03 -11.26 2.32
N LEU A 78 7.16 -10.24 2.48
CA LEU A 78 7.35 -9.16 3.45
C LEU A 78 6.60 -9.38 4.77
N MET A 79 5.55 -10.20 4.77
CA MET A 79 4.67 -10.38 5.94
C MET A 79 5.17 -11.39 6.99
N SER A 80 6.45 -11.79 6.93
CA SER A 80 7.06 -12.73 7.89
C SER A 80 7.04 -12.24 9.35
N SER A 81 6.73 -10.96 9.62
CA SER A 81 6.74 -10.33 10.94
C SER A 81 5.37 -9.90 11.49
N GLY A 82 4.25 -10.25 10.84
CA GLY A 82 2.90 -9.85 11.31
C GLY A 82 2.57 -8.37 11.07
N SER A 83 3.29 -7.72 10.15
CA SER A 83 3.03 -6.36 9.71
C SER A 83 1.67 -6.23 9.01
N ALA A 84 1.02 -5.08 9.16
CA ALA A 84 -0.20 -4.78 8.43
C ALA A 84 0.09 -4.63 6.93
N LEU A 85 -0.84 -5.04 6.08
CA LEU A 85 -0.81 -4.77 4.65
C LEU A 85 -2.00 -3.89 4.26
N PHE A 86 -1.71 -2.77 3.61
CA PHE A 86 -2.68 -1.92 2.95
C PHE A 86 -2.49 -1.98 1.43
N PHE A 87 -3.58 -2.22 0.72
CA PHE A 87 -3.57 -2.41 -0.72
C PHE A 87 -4.43 -1.35 -1.42
N LYS A 88 -3.91 -0.85 -2.54
CA LYS A 88 -4.65 -0.05 -3.50
C LYS A 88 -4.25 -0.46 -4.92
N GLN A 89 -5.25 -0.74 -5.75
CA GLN A 89 -5.04 -0.93 -7.18
C GLN A 89 -4.85 0.44 -7.83
N LEU A 90 -3.69 0.66 -8.45
CA LEU A 90 -3.34 1.94 -9.08
C LEU A 90 -3.83 2.01 -10.53
N ARG A 91 -3.99 0.85 -11.19
CA ARG A 91 -4.46 0.74 -12.58
C ARG A 91 -5.51 -0.33 -12.72
N THR A 92 -6.64 0.02 -13.34
CA THR A 92 -7.76 -0.89 -13.58
C THR A 92 -7.81 -1.43 -15.01
N ASP A 93 -7.08 -0.78 -15.91
CA ASP A 93 -7.11 -1.01 -17.36
C ASP A 93 -6.30 -2.22 -17.83
N ARG A 94 -5.38 -2.77 -17.02
CA ARG A 94 -4.39 -3.77 -17.48
C ARG A 94 -4.28 -5.07 -16.67
N ILE A 95 -5.18 -5.33 -15.71
CA ILE A 95 -5.21 -6.66 -15.08
C ILE A 95 -5.91 -7.64 -16.03
N LEU A 96 -5.21 -7.99 -17.10
CA LEU A 96 -5.61 -9.07 -18.00
C LEU A 96 -5.49 -10.38 -17.22
N ARG A 97 -6.61 -11.11 -17.15
CA ARG A 97 -6.66 -12.49 -16.64
C ARG A 97 -5.84 -13.38 -17.58
N PRO A 98 -5.09 -14.38 -17.08
CA PRO A 98 -4.57 -15.42 -17.95
C PRO A 98 -5.75 -16.20 -18.55
N ILE A 99 -5.70 -16.46 -19.86
CA ILE A 99 -6.49 -17.46 -20.57
C ILE A 99 -5.95 -18.86 -20.27
#